data_AF-A0A1K0J6L0-F1
#
_entry.id   AF-A0A1K0J6L0-F1
#
_cell.length_a   1.000
_cell.length_b   1.000
_cell.length_c   1.000
_cell.angle_alpha   90.00
_cell.angle_beta   90.00
_cell.angle_gamma   90.00
#
_symmetry.space_group_name_H-M   'P 1'
#
loop_
_entity.id
_entity.type
_entity.pdbx_description
1 polymer ?
#
loop_
_entity_poly.entity_id
_entity_poly.type
_entity_poly.pdbx_seq_one_letter_code
_entity_poly.pdbx_strand_id
1 'polypeptide(L)' 'MDLPVQSIESLRKAGREAAEQGAAADANPYPPYGSHYRQWEHGHVWQLLDPRREEKV' A
#
# COMPACT_ATOMS: atom_id res chain seq x y z
N MET A 1 -1.74 16.97 12.05
CA MET A 1 -2.76 16.54 11.07
C MET A 1 -3.34 15.26 11.62
N ASP A 2 -4.57 15.28 12.15
CA ASP A 2 -5.27 14.04 12.52
C ASP A 2 -5.84 13.43 11.26
N LEU A 3 -5.33 12.26 10.89
CA LEU A 3 -5.88 11.48 9.80
C LEU A 3 -7.22 10.87 10.26
N PRO A 4 -8.22 10.78 9.36
CA PRO A 4 -9.46 10.09 9.69
C PRO A 4 -9.15 8.65 10.12
N VAL A 5 -9.91 8.12 11.10
CA VAL A 5 -9.77 6.74 11.54
C VAL A 5 -10.09 5.82 10.36
N GLN A 6 -9.07 5.19 9.78
CA GLN A 6 -9.19 4.21 8.71
C GLN A 6 -8.94 2.80 9.26
N SER A 7 -9.66 1.81 8.74
CA SER A 7 -9.40 0.41 9.11
C SER A 7 -8.06 -0.05 8.52
N ILE A 8 -7.35 -0.94 9.23
CA ILE A 8 -6.09 -1.54 8.74
C ILE A 8 -6.29 -2.18 7.36
N GLU A 9 -7.42 -2.82 7.13
CA GLU A 9 -7.77 -3.47 5.87
C GLU A 9 -7.89 -2.46 4.71
N SER A 10 -8.52 -1.30 4.96
CA SER A 10 -8.63 -0.23 3.96
C SER A 10 -7.26 0.33 3.55
N LEU A 11 -6.37 0.50 4.53
CA LEU A 11 -5.01 1.00 4.31
C LEU A 11 -4.19 0.03 3.45
N ARG A 12 -4.25 -1.27 3.78
CA ARG A 12 -3.60 -2.32 3.00
C ARG A 12 -4.20 -2.45 1.60
N LYS A 13 -5.52 -2.30 1.46
CA LYS A 13 -6.20 -2.33 0.16
C LYS A 13 -5.72 -1.19 -0.75
N ALA A 14 -5.65 0.03 -0.22
CA ALA A 14 -5.14 1.19 -0.97
C ALA A 14 -3.69 0.99 -1.42
N GLY A 15 -2.84 0.42 -0.56
CA GLY A 15 -1.46 0.08 -0.91
C GLY A 15 -1.37 -0.94 -2.05
N ARG A 16 -2.19 -2.00 -2.01
CA ARG A 16 -2.25 -3.00 -3.09
C ARG A 16 -2.68 -2.37 -4.41
N GLU A 17 -3.77 -1.61 -4.41
CA GLU A 17 -4.29 -0.96 -5.62
C GLU A 17 -3.26 0.00 -6.25
N ALA A 18 -2.50 0.73 -5.43
CA ALA A 18 -1.42 1.57 -5.91
C ALA A 18 -0.30 0.75 -6.59
N ALA A 19 0.11 -0.38 -6.00
CA ALA A 19 1.11 -1.27 -6.61
C ALA A 19 0.60 -1.95 -7.90
N GLU A 20 -0.69 -2.24 -8.00
CA GLU A 20 -1.33 -2.76 -9.23
C GLU A 20 -1.33 -1.71 -10.35
N GLN A 21 -1.50 -0.44 -10.00
CA GLN A 21 -1.43 0.70 -10.94
C GLN A 21 0.01 1.09 -11.30
N GLY A 22 1.02 0.44 -10.72
CA GLY A 22 2.43 0.73 -10.98
C GLY A 22 2.97 1.96 -10.24
N ALA A 23 2.27 2.43 -9.20
CA ALA A 23 2.77 3.51 -8.36
C ALA A 23 4.03 3.08 -7.59
N ALA A 24 5.00 3.98 -7.49
CA ALA A 24 6.17 3.79 -6.65
C ALA A 24 5.83 3.92 -5.14
N ALA A 25 6.70 3.43 -4.27
CA ALA A 25 6.46 3.42 -2.82
C ALA A 25 6.42 4.83 -2.20
N ASP A 26 7.03 5.82 -2.84
CA ASP A 26 6.99 7.23 -2.46
C ASP A 26 5.63 7.90 -2.73
N ALA A 27 4.74 7.25 -3.48
CA ALA A 27 3.35 7.67 -3.67
C ALA A 27 2.47 7.46 -2.41
N ASN A 28 3.03 6.92 -1.32
CA ASN A 28 2.33 6.75 -0.06
C ASN A 28 1.84 8.12 0.48
N PRO A 29 0.52 8.34 0.63
CA PRO A 29 -0.02 9.65 1.01
C PRO A 29 0.11 9.94 2.52
N TYR A 30 0.56 8.97 3.32
CA TYR A 30 0.62 9.09 4.77
C TYR A 30 1.98 9.61 5.24
N PRO A 31 2.05 10.35 6.37
CA PRO A 31 3.31 10.77 6.95
C PRO A 31 4.24 9.57 7.23
N PRO A 32 5.54 9.65 6.88
CA PRO A 32 6.50 8.58 7.10
C PRO A 32 6.52 8.08 8.54
N TYR A 33 6.80 6.79 8.72
CA TYR A 33 6.92 6.13 10.02
C TYR A 33 5.63 6.06 10.88
N GLY A 34 4.50 6.59 10.39
CA GLY A 34 3.20 6.46 11.04
C GLY A 34 2.57 5.07 10.87
N SER A 35 1.55 4.78 11.69
CA SER A 35 0.79 3.52 11.59
C SER A 35 0.13 3.34 10.22
N HIS A 36 -0.51 4.40 9.71
CA HIS A 36 -1.16 4.42 8.39
C HIS A 36 -0.16 4.16 7.27
N TYR A 37 1.00 4.83 7.32
CA TYR A 37 2.10 4.64 6.39
C TYR A 37 2.54 3.17 6.32
N ARG A 38 2.81 2.55 7.47
CA ARG A 38 3.22 1.13 7.53
C ARG A 38 2.15 0.18 7.01
N GLN A 39 0.87 0.44 7.28
CA GLN A 39 -0.20 -0.44 6.78
C GLN A 39 -0.40 -0.30 5.27
N TRP A 40 -0.25 0.91 4.72
CA TRP A 40 -0.26 1.12 3.28
C TRP A 40 0.94 0.43 2.61
N GLU A 41 2.16 0.63 3.12
CA GLU A 41 3.37 -0.02 2.58
C GLU A 41 3.27 -1.54 2.62
N HIS A 42 2.71 -2.09 3.70
CA HIS A 42 2.46 -3.52 3.78
C HIS A 42 1.56 -3.99 2.63
N GLY A 43 0.49 -3.26 2.30
CA GLY A 43 -0.34 -3.57 1.13
C GLY A 43 0.44 -3.52 -0.17
N HIS A 44 1.21 -2.45 -0.36
CA HIS A 44 1.99 -2.18 -1.57
C HIS A 44 3.08 -3.24 -1.82
N VAL A 45 3.92 -3.51 -0.82
CA VAL A 45 5.02 -4.49 -0.91
C VAL A 45 4.50 -5.90 -1.14
N TRP A 46 3.45 -6.33 -0.45
CA TRP A 46 2.89 -7.68 -0.65
C TRP A 46 2.39 -7.89 -2.08
N GLN A 47 1.85 -6.86 -2.71
CA GLN A 47 1.41 -6.93 -4.10
C GLN A 47 2.58 -6.97 -5.10
N LEU A 48 3.72 -6.37 -4.76
CA LEU A 48 4.94 -6.48 -5.57
C LEU A 48 5.59 -7.86 -5.46
N LEU A 49 5.42 -8.53 -4.32
CA LEU A 49 5.95 -9.87 -4.05
C LEU A 49 4.99 -11.00 -4.43
N ASP A 50 3.80 -10.71 -4.96
CA ASP A 50 2.81 -11.72 -5.31
C ASP A 50 3.29 -12.54 -6.52
N PRO A 51 3.57 -13.85 -6.38
CA PRO A 51 4.10 -14.67 -7.48
C PRO A 51 3.13 -14.78 -8.67
N ARG A 52 1.83 -14.54 -8.47
CA ARG A 52 0.82 -14.55 -9.54
C ARG A 52 0.94 -13.35 -10.48
N ARG A 53 1.74 -12.34 -10.11
CA ARG A 53 2.02 -11.17 -10.95
C ARG A 53 3.01 -11.50 -12.07
N GLU A 54 3.94 -12.42 -11.83
CA GLU A 54 4.93 -12.87 -12.85
C GLU A 54 4.29 -13.75 -13.93
N GLU A 55 3.19 -14.45 -13.62
CA GLU A 55 2.43 -15.24 -14.60
C GLU A 55 1.68 -14.40 -15.65
N LYS A 56 1.65 -13.07 -15.49
CA LYS A 56 0.93 -12.14 -16.40
C LYS A 56 1.82 -11.42 -17.41
N VAL A 57 3.10 -11.80 -17.55
CA VAL A 57 4.04 -11.23 -18.53
C VAL A 57 4.37 -12.24 -19.62
#